data_AF-A0A524EUZ4-F1
#
_entry.id   AF-A0A524EUZ4-F1
#
_cell.length_a   1.000
_cell.length_b   1.000
_cell.length_c   1.000
_cell.angle_alpha   90.00
_cell.angle_beta   90.00
_cell.angle_gamma   90.00
#
_symmetry.space_group_name_H-M   'P 1'
#
loop_
_entity.id
_entity.type
_entity.pdbx_description
1 polymer ?
#
loop_
_entity_poly.entity_id
_entity_poly.type
_entity_poly.pdbx_seq_one_letter_code
_entity_poly.pdbx_strand_id
1 'polypeptide(L)'
;MLKSIYILDEQGFLHYSKNFMKEQYDENILIGFFTSVANFSREALNSIVKNVDLGENNKLILVPIEEENLIGAAIVNSNDNNELVSSILKGIMLEFVNLYAPDYDPEKIIQEDMENVINNNLKGKTLRSPFWRLFLSWIIVGPLSPFLIFLSIFATIFIYETLNLNRLLTPEQLFTRFMPALILLSTANIILSFLLPNLIIGYLTPNWKLALLNSLIHFSFSIALYSVSAEPNFVYIVLGQLPLTLIFALFFMFLGTRLSSKRFLK
;
A
#
# COMPACT_ATOMS: atom_id res chain seq x y z
N MET A 1 -4.92 -8.30 -8.56
CA MET A 1 -5.91 -7.91 -9.57
C MET A 1 -6.99 -8.99 -9.63
N LEU A 2 -8.23 -8.64 -9.99
CA LEU A 2 -9.31 -9.60 -10.22
C LEU A 2 -8.89 -10.62 -11.27
N LYS A 3 -8.91 -11.90 -10.90
CA LYS A 3 -8.63 -13.04 -11.78
C LYS A 3 -9.91 -13.56 -12.41
N SER A 4 -10.95 -13.70 -11.58
CA SER A 4 -12.27 -14.14 -12.03
C SER A 4 -13.35 -13.51 -11.17
N ILE A 5 -14.52 -13.28 -11.75
CA ILE A 5 -15.74 -12.82 -11.08
C ILE A 5 -16.86 -13.79 -11.43
N TYR A 6 -17.69 -14.11 -10.44
CA TYR A 6 -18.88 -14.94 -10.57
C TYR A 6 -20.03 -14.28 -9.81
N ILE A 7 -21.23 -14.35 -10.37
CA ILE A 7 -22.49 -13.94 -9.75
C ILE A 7 -23.38 -15.16 -9.74
N LEU A 8 -23.73 -15.63 -8.56
CA LEU A 8 -24.54 -16.82 -8.35
C LEU A 8 -25.67 -16.53 -7.36
N ASP A 9 -26.77 -17.27 -7.46
CA ASP A 9 -27.80 -17.31 -6.41
C ASP A 9 -27.39 -18.21 -5.23
N GLU A 10 -28.19 -18.24 -4.17
CA GLU A 10 -27.93 -19.10 -3.01
C GLU A 10 -28.02 -20.61 -3.32
N GLN A 11 -28.69 -20.99 -4.41
CA GLN A 11 -28.85 -22.36 -4.88
C GLN A 11 -27.64 -22.82 -5.73
N GLY A 12 -26.74 -21.90 -6.09
CA GLY A 12 -25.57 -22.19 -6.92
C GLY A 12 -25.85 -22.11 -8.43
N PHE A 13 -26.93 -21.47 -8.85
CA PHE A 13 -27.13 -21.13 -10.25
C PHE A 13 -26.21 -19.96 -10.63
N LEU A 14 -25.45 -20.13 -11.72
CA LEU A 14 -24.56 -19.09 -12.22
C LEU A 14 -25.32 -18.15 -13.14
N HIS A 15 -25.46 -16.88 -12.74
CA HIS A 15 -26.03 -15.84 -13.59
C HIS A 15 -24.97 -15.21 -14.51
N TYR A 16 -23.75 -15.00 -14.00
CA TYR A 16 -22.69 -14.36 -14.77
C TYR A 16 -21.32 -14.85 -14.32
N SER A 17 -20.42 -15.11 -15.27
CA SER A 17 -18.99 -15.30 -15.01
C SER A 17 -18.15 -14.45 -15.95
N LYS A 18 -17.00 -13.99 -15.44
CA LYS A 18 -15.94 -13.41 -16.26
C LYS A 18 -14.58 -13.88 -15.75
N ASN A 19 -13.83 -14.53 -16.62
CA ASN A 19 -12.45 -14.91 -16.35
C ASN A 19 -11.49 -13.94 -17.08
N PHE A 20 -10.54 -13.38 -16.34
CA PHE A 20 -9.51 -12.47 -16.85
C PHE A 20 -8.17 -13.18 -17.07
N MET A 21 -8.05 -14.44 -16.66
CA MET A 21 -6.85 -15.26 -16.84
C MET A 21 -6.87 -16.02 -18.17
N LYS A 22 -5.67 -16.40 -18.63
CA LYS A 22 -5.52 -17.27 -19.81
C LYS A 22 -5.95 -18.71 -19.54
N GLU A 23 -5.80 -19.17 -18.29
CA GLU A 23 -6.22 -20.51 -17.88
C GLU A 23 -7.62 -20.45 -17.30
N GLN A 24 -8.49 -21.33 -17.81
CA GLN A 24 -9.86 -21.47 -17.34
C GLN A 24 -9.91 -22.53 -16.24
N TYR A 25 -10.43 -22.13 -15.09
CA TYR A 25 -10.89 -23.10 -14.09
C TYR A 25 -12.16 -23.78 -14.60
N ASP A 26 -12.40 -25.02 -14.18
CA ASP A 26 -13.70 -25.66 -14.37
C ASP A 26 -14.75 -24.93 -13.54
N GLU A 27 -15.66 -24.23 -14.22
CA GLU A 27 -16.68 -23.39 -13.59
C GLU A 27 -17.62 -24.21 -12.70
N ASN A 28 -17.93 -25.46 -13.05
CA ASN A 28 -18.82 -26.31 -12.26
C ASN A 28 -18.20 -26.66 -10.90
N ILE A 29 -16.89 -26.92 -10.88
CA ILE A 29 -16.15 -27.19 -9.64
C ILE A 29 -16.13 -25.94 -8.75
N LEU A 30 -15.88 -24.77 -9.35
CA LEU A 30 -15.83 -23.51 -8.62
C LEU A 30 -17.19 -23.12 -8.04
N ILE A 31 -18.27 -23.24 -8.83
CA ILE A 31 -19.64 -23.01 -8.38
C ILE A 31 -19.96 -23.92 -7.19
N GLY A 32 -19.73 -25.23 -7.33
CA GLY A 32 -19.96 -26.19 -6.25
C GLY A 32 -19.16 -25.85 -4.98
N PHE A 33 -17.91 -25.42 -5.13
CA PHE A 33 -17.09 -24.97 -4.02
C PHE A 33 -17.64 -23.69 -3.36
N PHE A 34 -17.99 -22.65 -4.14
CA PHE A 34 -18.51 -21.39 -3.60
C PHE A 34 -19.82 -21.58 -2.85
N THR A 35 -20.76 -22.32 -3.43
CA THR A 35 -22.05 -22.63 -2.80
C THR A 35 -21.86 -23.46 -1.54
N SER A 36 -20.96 -24.44 -1.55
CA SER A 36 -20.64 -25.25 -0.35
C SER A 36 -20.06 -24.39 0.77
N VAL A 37 -19.13 -23.49 0.46
CA VAL A 37 -18.54 -22.56 1.44
C VAL A 37 -19.60 -21.60 1.99
N ALA A 38 -20.43 -21.02 1.12
CA ALA A 38 -21.48 -20.10 1.52
C ALA A 38 -22.51 -20.78 2.44
N ASN A 39 -23.00 -21.97 2.06
CA ASN A 39 -23.97 -22.72 2.85
C ASN A 39 -23.38 -23.23 4.16
N PHE A 40 -22.17 -23.79 4.14
CA PHE A 40 -21.48 -24.22 5.36
C PHE A 40 -21.27 -23.05 6.33
N SER A 41 -20.81 -21.90 5.82
CA SER A 41 -20.58 -20.73 6.68
C SER A 41 -21.87 -20.17 7.26
N ARG A 42 -22.95 -20.10 6.47
CA ARG A 42 -24.25 -19.68 6.95
C ARG A 42 -24.76 -20.60 8.07
N GLU A 43 -24.65 -21.92 7.89
CA GLU A 43 -25.09 -22.90 8.90
C GLU A 43 -24.22 -22.89 10.16
N ALA A 44 -22.90 -22.85 10.00
CA ALA A 44 -21.97 -22.98 11.11
C ALA A 44 -21.75 -21.66 11.89
N LEU A 45 -21.86 -20.51 11.21
CA LEU A 45 -21.46 -19.20 11.73
C LEU A 45 -22.56 -18.14 11.67
N ASN A 46 -23.78 -18.49 11.22
CA ASN A 46 -24.88 -17.55 10.94
C ASN A 46 -24.44 -16.35 10.05
N SER A 47 -23.41 -16.54 9.22
CA SER A 47 -22.85 -15.49 8.36
C SER A 47 -22.02 -16.08 7.23
N ILE A 48 -21.94 -15.41 6.10
CA ILE A 48 -21.09 -15.86 4.98
C ILE A 48 -19.63 -15.49 5.25
N VAL A 49 -18.75 -16.48 5.09
CA VAL A 49 -17.30 -16.25 5.14
C VAL A 49 -16.89 -15.30 4.02
N LYS A 50 -16.44 -14.11 4.39
CA LYS A 50 -16.09 -13.05 3.44
C LYS A 50 -14.83 -13.34 2.63
N ASN A 51 -13.88 -14.08 3.19
CA ASN A 51 -12.59 -14.36 2.56
C ASN A 51 -12.16 -15.79 2.81
N VAL A 52 -11.73 -16.50 1.77
CA VAL A 52 -11.15 -17.85 1.85
C VAL A 52 -9.79 -17.85 1.17
N ASP A 53 -8.77 -18.37 1.84
CA ASP A 53 -7.46 -18.60 1.22
C ASP A 53 -7.55 -19.85 0.32
N LEU A 54 -7.21 -19.69 -0.96
CA LEU A 54 -7.24 -20.77 -1.94
C LEU A 54 -5.86 -21.40 -2.15
N GLY A 55 -4.82 -20.91 -1.47
CA GLY A 55 -3.44 -21.30 -1.72
C GLY A 55 -2.89 -20.74 -3.04
N GLU A 56 -1.62 -21.05 -3.34
CA GLU A 56 -0.96 -20.68 -4.62
C GLU A 56 -1.13 -19.21 -5.04
N ASN A 57 -1.03 -18.29 -4.07
CA ASN A 57 -1.20 -16.85 -4.29
C ASN A 57 -2.61 -16.46 -4.80
N ASN A 58 -3.62 -17.26 -4.48
CA ASN A 58 -5.04 -17.01 -4.74
C ASN A 58 -5.83 -16.87 -3.45
N LYS A 59 -6.86 -16.04 -3.48
CA LYS A 59 -7.90 -16.02 -2.46
C LYS A 59 -9.26 -15.74 -3.09
N LEU A 60 -10.29 -16.23 -2.43
CA LEU A 60 -11.69 -15.99 -2.76
C LEU A 60 -12.25 -14.91 -1.84
N ILE A 61 -13.01 -13.99 -2.42
CA ILE A 61 -13.77 -12.97 -1.70
C ILE A 61 -15.25 -13.15 -2.06
N LEU A 62 -16.08 -13.30 -1.04
CA LEU A 62 -17.53 -13.49 -1.17
C LEU A 62 -18.26 -12.27 -0.60
N VAL A 63 -19.22 -11.74 -1.38
CA VAL A 63 -20.06 -10.60 -1.01
C VAL A 63 -21.53 -10.97 -1.26
N PRO A 64 -22.33 -11.21 -0.21
CA PRO A 64 -23.78 -11.40 -0.36
C PRO A 64 -24.53 -10.08 -0.60
N ILE A 65 -25.64 -10.19 -1.33
CA ILE A 65 -26.77 -9.26 -1.33
C ILE A 65 -27.98 -10.03 -0.80
N GLU A 66 -28.24 -9.89 0.50
CA GLU A 66 -29.29 -10.63 1.21
C GLU A 66 -30.70 -10.33 0.67
N GLU A 67 -30.94 -9.11 0.18
CA GLU A 67 -32.23 -8.67 -0.34
C GLU A 67 -32.63 -9.40 -1.63
N GLU A 68 -31.65 -9.78 -2.45
CA GLU A 68 -31.85 -10.39 -3.77
C GLU A 68 -31.46 -11.87 -3.81
N ASN A 69 -31.06 -12.46 -2.67
CA ASN A 69 -30.53 -13.83 -2.58
C ASN A 69 -29.38 -14.11 -3.57
N LEU A 70 -28.51 -13.11 -3.78
CA LEU A 70 -27.36 -13.21 -4.68
C LEU A 70 -26.04 -13.20 -3.92
N ILE A 71 -25.05 -13.89 -4.47
CA ILE A 71 -23.69 -13.97 -3.97
C ILE A 71 -22.74 -13.57 -5.10
N GLY A 72 -22.00 -12.48 -4.88
CA GLY A 72 -20.84 -12.14 -5.70
C GLY A 72 -19.62 -12.89 -5.19
N ALA A 73 -18.92 -13.57 -6.08
CA ALA A 73 -17.66 -14.26 -5.79
C ALA A 73 -16.54 -13.72 -6.68
N ALA A 74 -15.38 -13.42 -6.09
CA ALA A 74 -14.21 -12.97 -6.83
C ALA A 74 -12.96 -13.74 -6.41
N ILE A 75 -12.24 -14.29 -7.40
CA ILE A 75 -10.90 -14.83 -7.19
C ILE A 75 -9.89 -13.71 -7.47
N VAL A 76 -9.00 -13.47 -6.51
CA VAL A 76 -7.97 -12.42 -6.59
C VAL A 76 -6.61 -12.93 -6.12
N ASN A 77 -5.55 -12.14 -6.31
CA ASN A 77 -4.26 -12.48 -5.73
C ASN A 77 -4.33 -12.38 -4.21
N SER A 78 -3.60 -13.24 -3.50
CA SER A 78 -3.53 -13.19 -2.03
C SER A 78 -3.07 -11.83 -1.49
N ASN A 79 -2.24 -11.12 -2.27
CA ASN A 79 -1.71 -9.79 -1.94
C ASN A 79 -2.69 -8.62 -2.16
N ASP A 80 -3.85 -8.81 -2.80
CA ASP A 80 -4.80 -7.71 -3.03
C ASP A 80 -5.46 -7.25 -1.72
N ASN A 81 -6.00 -6.04 -1.65
CA ASN A 81 -6.69 -5.57 -0.44
C ASN A 81 -8.13 -6.12 -0.38
N ASN A 82 -8.50 -6.84 0.69
CA ASN A 82 -9.82 -7.47 0.82
C ASN A 82 -10.97 -6.46 0.82
N GLU A 83 -10.81 -5.34 1.52
CA GLU A 83 -11.84 -4.30 1.64
C GLU A 83 -12.07 -3.62 0.28
N LEU A 84 -10.99 -3.33 -0.45
CA LEU A 84 -11.06 -2.74 -1.79
C LEU A 84 -11.79 -3.66 -2.76
N VAL A 85 -11.41 -4.94 -2.80
CA VAL A 85 -12.06 -5.92 -3.67
C VAL A 85 -13.53 -6.09 -3.29
N SER A 86 -13.83 -6.19 -2.00
CA SER A 86 -15.23 -6.29 -1.54
C SER A 86 -16.05 -5.07 -1.93
N SER A 87 -15.48 -3.86 -1.84
CA SER A 87 -16.13 -2.61 -2.29
C SER A 87 -16.37 -2.59 -3.80
N ILE A 88 -15.40 -3.02 -4.60
CA ILE A 88 -15.53 -3.15 -6.06
C ILE A 88 -16.62 -4.17 -6.40
N LEU A 89 -16.56 -5.36 -5.80
CA LEU A 89 -17.52 -6.43 -6.04
C LEU A 89 -18.93 -6.01 -5.64
N LYS A 90 -19.09 -5.33 -4.50
CA LYS A 90 -20.38 -4.77 -4.08
C LYS A 90 -20.93 -3.75 -5.09
N GLY A 91 -20.08 -2.87 -5.63
CA GLY A 91 -20.48 -1.92 -6.68
C GLY A 91 -20.95 -2.61 -7.96
N ILE A 92 -20.19 -3.61 -8.42
CA ILE A 92 -20.56 -4.44 -9.58
C ILE A 92 -21.90 -5.15 -9.34
N MET A 93 -22.08 -5.76 -8.17
CA MET A 93 -23.30 -6.50 -7.84
C MET A 93 -24.53 -5.57 -7.75
N LEU A 94 -24.38 -4.36 -7.20
CA LEU A 94 -25.47 -3.38 -7.15
C LEU A 94 -25.89 -2.91 -8.56
N GLU A 95 -24.92 -2.62 -9.43
CA GLU A 95 -25.21 -2.28 -10.82
C GLU A 95 -25.82 -3.45 -11.60
N PHE A 96 -25.36 -4.68 -11.34
CA PHE A 96 -25.96 -5.90 -11.89
C PHE A 96 -27.44 -6.03 -11.52
N VAL A 97 -27.77 -5.87 -10.22
CA VAL A 97 -29.16 -5.91 -9.75
C VAL A 97 -29.99 -4.83 -10.42
N ASN A 98 -29.50 -3.58 -10.49
CA ASN A 98 -30.23 -2.49 -11.12
C ASN A 98 -30.55 -2.70 -12.60
N LEU A 99 -29.71 -3.47 -13.32
CA LEU A 99 -29.87 -3.71 -14.75
C LEU A 99 -30.73 -4.93 -15.07
N TYR A 100 -30.63 -5.99 -14.26
CA TYR A 100 -31.18 -7.31 -14.61
C TYR A 100 -32.23 -7.85 -13.64
N ALA A 101 -32.50 -7.16 -12.53
CA ALA A 101 -33.61 -7.51 -11.66
C ALA A 101 -34.97 -7.35 -12.39
N PRO A 102 -35.98 -8.16 -12.05
CA PRO A 102 -35.95 -9.21 -11.01
C PRO A 102 -35.61 -10.63 -11.54
N ASP A 103 -35.54 -10.82 -12.86
CA ASP A 103 -35.56 -12.17 -13.44
C ASP A 103 -34.16 -12.81 -13.60
N TYR A 104 -33.09 -12.00 -13.59
CA TYR A 104 -31.67 -12.43 -13.69
C TYR A 104 -31.36 -13.50 -14.76
N ASP A 105 -32.14 -13.50 -15.85
CA ASP A 105 -32.06 -14.50 -16.91
C ASP A 105 -30.70 -14.40 -17.64
N PRO A 106 -29.86 -15.45 -17.62
CA PRO A 106 -28.55 -15.43 -18.26
C PRO A 106 -28.60 -15.07 -19.75
N GLU A 107 -29.68 -15.41 -20.45
CA GLU A 107 -29.84 -15.13 -21.88
C GLU A 107 -30.06 -13.63 -22.15
N LYS A 108 -30.57 -12.88 -21.16
CA LYS A 108 -30.83 -11.44 -21.26
C LYS A 108 -29.62 -10.59 -20.81
N ILE A 109 -28.57 -11.20 -20.27
CA ILE A 109 -27.39 -10.49 -19.79
C ILE A 109 -26.51 -10.08 -20.97
N ILE A 110 -26.46 -8.79 -21.22
CA ILE A 110 -25.64 -8.19 -22.28
C ILE A 110 -24.18 -8.09 -21.78
N GLN A 111 -23.28 -8.83 -22.43
CA GLN A 111 -21.86 -8.87 -22.02
C GLN A 111 -21.17 -7.50 -22.07
N GLU A 112 -21.49 -6.66 -23.05
CA GLU A 112 -20.91 -5.31 -23.19
C GLU A 112 -21.31 -4.40 -22.02
N ASP A 113 -22.56 -4.45 -21.59
CA ASP A 113 -23.05 -3.68 -20.45
C ASP A 113 -22.35 -4.12 -19.16
N MET A 114 -22.22 -5.42 -18.95
CA MET A 114 -21.47 -5.96 -17.80
C MET A 114 -19.98 -5.62 -17.86
N GLU A 115 -19.39 -5.60 -19.04
CA GLU A 115 -18.01 -5.15 -19.20
C GLU A 115 -17.86 -3.66 -18.85
N ASN A 116 -18.82 -2.83 -19.23
CA ASN A 116 -18.86 -1.42 -18.86
C ASN A 116 -19.02 -1.24 -17.34
N VAL A 117 -19.93 -1.98 -16.69
CA VAL A 117 -20.12 -1.99 -15.23
C VAL A 117 -18.81 -2.35 -14.52
N ILE A 118 -18.16 -3.43 -14.93
CA ILE A 118 -16.90 -3.89 -14.34
C ILE A 118 -15.79 -2.85 -14.55
N ASN A 119 -15.64 -2.33 -15.77
CA ASN A 119 -14.60 -1.36 -16.10
C ASN A 119 -14.81 -0.03 -15.35
N ASN A 120 -16.05 0.44 -15.22
CA ASN A 120 -16.38 1.64 -14.46
C ASN A 120 -16.06 1.47 -12.97
N ASN A 121 -16.39 0.31 -12.39
CA ASN A 121 -16.07 0.00 -11.00
C ASN A 121 -14.57 -0.20 -10.75
N LEU A 122 -13.81 -0.64 -11.76
CA LEU A 122 -12.35 -0.78 -11.68
C LEU A 122 -11.60 0.54 -11.94
N LYS A 123 -12.24 1.51 -12.60
CA LYS A 123 -11.60 2.75 -13.04
C LYS A 123 -11.03 3.53 -11.85
N GLY A 124 -9.73 3.80 -11.88
CA GLY A 124 -9.03 4.54 -10.82
C GLY A 124 -8.75 3.73 -9.53
N LYS A 125 -9.36 2.56 -9.37
CA LYS A 125 -9.11 1.64 -8.25
C LYS A 125 -8.01 0.62 -8.54
N THR A 126 -7.58 0.52 -9.80
CA THR A 126 -6.41 -0.26 -10.21
C THR A 126 -5.11 0.53 -10.00
N LEU A 127 -4.17 -0.08 -9.28
CA LEU A 127 -2.85 0.51 -9.09
C LEU A 127 -2.09 0.50 -10.43
N ARG A 128 -1.71 1.68 -10.97
CA ARG A 128 -0.66 1.79 -12.02
C ARG A 128 0.53 0.87 -11.69
N SER A 129 1.17 0.33 -12.73
CA SER A 129 2.29 -0.62 -12.63
C SER A 129 3.27 -0.29 -11.49
N PRO A 130 3.63 -1.27 -10.63
CA PRO A 130 4.57 -1.07 -9.52
C PRO A 130 5.89 -0.43 -9.95
N PHE A 131 6.38 -0.76 -11.15
CA PHE A 131 7.62 -0.21 -11.71
C PHE A 131 7.53 1.30 -11.95
N TRP A 132 6.44 1.76 -12.56
CA TRP A 132 6.23 3.20 -12.83
C TRP A 132 6.13 4.03 -11.56
N ARG A 133 5.54 3.47 -10.50
CA ARG A 133 5.44 4.12 -9.19
C ARG A 133 6.78 4.22 -8.50
N LEU A 134 7.59 3.17 -8.57
CA LEU A 134 8.96 3.18 -8.07
C LEU A 134 9.79 4.23 -8.80
N PHE A 135 9.72 4.27 -10.13
CA PHE A 135 10.38 5.29 -10.94
C PHE A 135 9.94 6.72 -10.56
N LEU A 136 8.64 6.95 -10.42
CA LEU A 136 8.10 8.25 -10.00
C LEU A 136 8.57 8.64 -8.59
N SER A 137 8.66 7.68 -7.67
CA SER A 137 9.17 7.94 -6.32
C SER A 137 10.61 8.44 -6.35
N TRP A 138 11.46 7.91 -7.23
CA TRP A 138 12.83 8.36 -7.39
C TRP A 138 12.97 9.67 -8.14
N ILE A 139 12.07 9.99 -9.09
CA ILE A 139 12.04 11.31 -9.71
C ILE A 139 11.78 12.41 -8.67
N ILE A 140 10.97 12.12 -7.65
CA ILE A 140 10.64 13.10 -6.60
C ILE A 140 11.70 13.08 -5.50
N VAL A 141 11.98 11.90 -4.93
CA VAL A 141 12.85 11.75 -3.77
C VAL A 141 14.32 11.89 -4.15
N GLY A 142 14.71 11.46 -5.35
CA GLY A 142 16.09 11.51 -5.84
C GLY A 142 16.66 12.92 -5.80
N PRO A 143 16.06 13.92 -6.48
CA PRO A 143 16.52 15.33 -6.42
C PRO A 143 16.33 15.98 -5.06
N LEU A 144 15.27 15.60 -4.33
CA LEU A 144 14.99 16.13 -3.00
C LEU A 144 16.06 15.73 -1.99
N SER A 145 16.65 14.53 -2.12
CA SER A 145 17.61 14.01 -1.13
C SER A 145 18.91 14.82 -1.06
N PRO A 146 19.64 15.09 -2.16
CA PRO A 146 20.80 15.98 -2.13
C PRO A 146 20.47 17.38 -1.64
N PHE A 147 19.32 17.94 -2.02
CA PHE A 147 18.89 19.26 -1.57
C PHE A 147 18.72 19.31 -0.04
N LEU A 148 18.02 18.32 0.54
CA LEU A 148 17.82 18.22 1.98
C LEU A 148 19.13 17.96 2.74
N ILE A 149 20.02 17.15 2.18
CA ILE A 149 21.35 16.90 2.76
C ILE A 149 22.18 18.19 2.76
N PHE A 150 22.19 18.93 1.65
CA PHE A 150 22.90 20.21 1.57
C PHE A 150 22.33 21.21 2.57
N LEU A 151 21.00 21.34 2.66
CA LEU A 151 20.34 22.18 3.66
C LEU A 151 20.75 21.81 5.10
N SER A 152 20.82 20.51 5.39
CA SER A 152 21.28 19.96 6.67
C SER A 152 22.74 20.35 6.99
N ILE A 153 23.63 20.29 5.99
CA ILE A 153 25.03 20.71 6.14
C ILE A 153 25.12 22.21 6.42
N PHE A 154 24.40 23.04 5.67
CA PHE A 154 24.40 24.50 5.89
C PHE A 154 23.87 24.88 7.27
N ALA A 155 22.76 24.27 7.70
CA ALA A 155 22.19 24.49 9.02
C ALA A 155 23.18 24.10 10.13
N THR A 156 23.93 23.02 9.92
CA THR A 156 24.97 22.57 10.84
C THR A 156 26.10 23.58 10.94
N ILE A 157 26.71 23.97 9.81
CA ILE A 157 27.82 24.93 9.79
C ILE A 157 27.40 26.22 10.49
N PHE A 158 26.21 26.73 10.16
CA PHE A 158 25.65 27.93 10.79
C PHE A 158 25.54 27.79 12.32
N ILE A 159 25.06 26.66 12.83
CA ILE A 159 24.94 26.43 14.28
C ILE A 159 26.32 26.32 14.94
N TYR A 160 27.27 25.63 14.31
CA TYR A 160 28.64 25.50 14.83
C TYR A 160 29.35 26.87 14.91
N GLU A 161 29.17 27.72 13.89
CA GLU A 161 29.70 29.08 13.87
C GLU A 161 29.01 29.97 14.92
N THR A 162 27.67 29.98 14.95
CA THR A 162 26.88 30.85 15.84
C THR A 162 27.12 30.52 17.33
N LEU A 163 27.22 29.24 17.66
CA LEU A 163 27.46 28.77 19.03
C LEU A 163 28.96 28.65 19.36
N ASN A 164 29.84 28.98 18.42
CA ASN A 164 31.30 28.95 18.57
C ASN A 164 31.82 27.58 19.05
N LEU A 165 31.26 26.50 18.49
CA LEU A 165 31.50 25.11 18.90
C LEU A 165 32.79 24.52 18.33
N ASN A 166 33.51 25.27 17.48
CA ASN A 166 34.78 24.87 16.88
C ASN A 166 35.99 25.05 17.82
N ARG A 167 35.78 25.49 19.06
CA ARG A 167 36.83 25.71 20.06
C ARG A 167 36.87 24.56 21.07
N LEU A 168 37.99 24.42 21.79
CA LEU A 168 38.07 23.54 22.96
C LEU A 168 36.98 23.94 23.98
N LEU A 169 36.02 23.02 24.18
CA LEU A 169 34.89 23.22 25.09
C LEU A 169 35.26 22.75 26.49
N THR A 170 34.85 23.52 27.51
CA THR A 170 34.85 23.04 28.89
C THR A 170 33.78 21.96 29.10
N PRO A 171 33.90 21.09 30.12
CA PRO A 171 32.88 20.07 30.41
C PRO A 171 31.48 20.67 30.56
N GLU A 172 31.35 21.83 31.22
CA GLU A 172 30.07 22.52 31.38
C GLU A 172 29.48 22.97 30.05
N GLN A 173 30.28 23.56 29.16
CA GLN A 173 29.84 23.99 27.82
C GLN A 173 29.48 22.80 26.92
N LEU A 174 30.12 21.64 27.14
CA LEU A 174 29.81 20.42 26.42
C LEU A 174 28.39 19.93 26.72
N PHE A 175 27.98 19.92 28.00
CA PHE A 175 26.64 19.47 28.39
C PHE A 175 25.54 20.52 28.22
N THR A 176 25.86 21.81 28.38
CA THR A 176 24.85 22.88 28.36
C THR A 176 24.63 23.50 26.98
N ARG A 177 25.59 23.39 26.05
CA ARG A 177 25.51 24.02 24.72
C ARG A 177 25.71 23.03 23.58
N PHE A 178 26.79 22.26 23.62
CA PHE A 178 27.14 21.37 22.51
C PHE A 178 26.18 20.19 22.37
N MET A 179 25.96 19.41 23.44
CA MET A 179 25.08 18.24 23.40
C MET A 179 23.63 18.59 23.04
N PRO A 180 23.00 19.64 23.62
CA PRO A 180 21.66 20.04 23.21
C PRO A 180 21.58 20.49 21.74
N ALA A 181 22.54 21.27 21.26
CA ALA A 181 22.59 21.70 19.86
C ALA A 181 22.76 20.50 18.91
N LEU A 182 23.61 19.55 19.31
CA LEU A 182 23.84 18.31 18.58
C LEU A 182 22.59 17.44 18.52
N ILE A 183 21.88 17.25 19.65
CA ILE A 183 20.60 16.51 19.67
C ILE A 183 19.58 17.17 18.75
N LEU A 184 19.44 18.49 18.83
CA LEU A 184 18.49 19.25 18.01
C LEU A 184 18.81 19.14 16.51
N LEU A 185 20.07 19.33 16.13
CA LEU A 185 20.56 19.16 14.76
C LEU A 185 20.30 17.75 14.23
N SER A 186 20.65 16.74 15.03
CA SER A 186 20.46 15.34 14.64
C SER A 186 18.99 15.01 14.44
N THR A 187 18.14 15.47 15.35
CA THR A 187 16.69 15.26 15.28
C THR A 187 16.11 15.93 14.04
N ALA A 188 16.48 17.18 13.77
CA ALA A 188 16.03 17.91 12.59
C ALA A 188 16.48 17.21 11.29
N ASN A 189 17.70 16.70 11.24
CA ASN A 189 18.22 15.98 10.09
C ASN A 189 17.54 14.65 9.85
N ILE A 190 17.25 13.90 10.92
CA ILE A 190 16.46 12.67 10.83
C ILE A 190 15.09 12.99 10.23
N ILE A 191 14.40 14.00 10.76
CA ILE A 191 13.07 14.41 10.29
C ILE A 191 13.10 14.81 8.82
N LEU A 192 14.00 15.71 8.44
CA LEU A 192 14.04 16.26 7.09
C LEU A 192 14.51 15.20 6.09
N SER A 193 15.67 14.58 6.32
CA SER A 193 16.32 13.73 5.32
C SER A 193 15.79 12.30 5.27
N PHE A 194 15.09 11.83 6.31
CA PHE A 194 14.62 10.44 6.35
C PHE A 194 13.12 10.32 6.52
N LEU A 195 12.46 11.05 7.42
CA LEU A 195 11.02 10.84 7.64
C LEU A 195 10.20 11.25 6.41
N LEU A 196 10.41 12.47 5.90
CA LEU A 196 9.61 13.01 4.81
C LEU A 196 9.83 12.25 3.48
N PRO A 197 11.06 11.94 3.05
CA PRO A 197 11.31 11.08 1.90
C PRO A 197 10.69 9.69 2.03
N ASN A 198 10.81 9.03 3.19
CA ASN A 198 10.25 7.69 3.38
C ASN A 198 8.71 7.68 3.41
N LEU A 199 8.09 8.74 3.91
CA LEU A 199 6.64 8.95 3.80
C LEU A 199 6.21 9.03 2.34
N ILE A 200 6.93 9.80 1.51
CA ILE A 200 6.67 9.92 0.06
C ILE A 200 6.85 8.58 -0.64
N ILE A 201 7.94 7.85 -0.34
CA ILE A 201 8.20 6.51 -0.88
C ILE A 201 7.03 5.56 -0.56
N GLY A 202 6.62 5.49 0.71
CA GLY A 202 5.52 4.65 1.13
C GLY A 202 4.19 5.05 0.50
N TYR A 203 3.95 6.35 0.35
CA TYR A 203 2.72 6.86 -0.26
C TYR A 203 2.62 6.52 -1.76
N LEU A 204 3.73 6.63 -2.50
CA LEU A 204 3.74 6.36 -3.94
C LEU A 204 3.78 4.86 -4.25
N THR A 205 4.39 4.07 -3.37
CA THR A 205 4.58 2.62 -3.54
C THR A 205 3.78 1.85 -2.48
N PRO A 206 2.46 1.63 -2.65
CA PRO A 206 1.63 0.96 -1.64
C PRO A 206 1.93 -0.54 -1.45
N ASN A 207 2.75 -1.14 -2.32
CA ASN A 207 3.24 -2.51 -2.10
C ASN A 207 4.33 -2.50 -1.02
N TRP A 208 4.02 -3.09 0.14
CA TRP A 208 4.92 -3.14 1.31
C TRP A 208 6.33 -3.64 0.98
N LYS A 209 6.48 -4.74 0.22
CA LYS A 209 7.79 -5.33 -0.07
C LYS A 209 8.65 -4.40 -0.92
N LEU A 210 8.03 -3.76 -1.92
CA LEU A 210 8.72 -2.80 -2.79
C LEU A 210 9.01 -1.49 -2.06
N ALA A 211 8.08 -1.00 -1.24
CA ALA A 211 8.29 0.18 -0.40
C ALA A 211 9.47 -0.03 0.54
N LEU A 212 9.54 -1.20 1.20
CA LEU A 212 10.61 -1.58 2.12
C LEU A 212 11.97 -1.58 1.41
N LEU A 213 12.05 -2.27 0.26
CA LEU A 213 13.28 -2.28 -0.53
C LEU A 213 13.69 -0.86 -0.93
N ASN A 214 12.73 -0.06 -1.39
CA ASN A 214 12.98 1.30 -1.84
C ASN A 214 13.45 2.23 -0.71
N SER A 215 12.84 2.09 0.48
CA SER A 215 13.23 2.77 1.70
C SER A 215 14.66 2.42 2.11
N LEU A 216 15.04 1.14 2.06
CA LEU A 216 16.40 0.69 2.37
C LEU A 216 17.44 1.19 1.37
N ILE A 217 17.10 1.22 0.07
CA ILE A 217 17.98 1.80 -0.97
C ILE A 217 18.17 3.30 -0.71
N HIS A 218 17.09 4.03 -0.45
CA HIS A 218 17.16 5.46 -0.15
C HIS A 218 17.94 5.74 1.15
N PHE A 219 17.75 4.93 2.19
CA PHE A 219 18.51 5.01 3.44
C PHE A 219 20.02 4.83 3.19
N SER A 220 20.39 3.78 2.44
CA SER A 220 21.78 3.48 2.09
C SER A 220 22.41 4.59 1.23
N PHE A 221 21.67 5.08 0.24
CA PHE A 221 22.10 6.18 -0.62
C PHE A 221 22.29 7.49 0.16
N SER A 222 21.37 7.79 1.08
CA SER A 222 21.45 8.99 1.92
C SER A 222 22.66 8.92 2.84
N ILE A 223 22.93 7.76 3.44
CA ILE A 223 24.14 7.54 4.26
C ILE A 223 25.40 7.72 3.42
N ALA A 224 25.45 7.16 2.21
CA ALA A 224 26.60 7.33 1.31
C ALA A 224 26.83 8.80 0.94
N LEU A 225 25.77 9.53 0.57
CA LEU A 225 25.84 10.97 0.31
C LEU A 225 26.29 11.75 1.55
N TYR A 226 25.78 11.41 2.73
CA TYR A 226 26.20 12.04 3.99
C TYR A 226 27.69 11.82 4.27
N SER A 227 28.18 10.60 4.10
CA SER A 227 29.60 10.26 4.31
C SER A 227 30.54 10.97 3.34
N VAL A 228 30.09 11.28 2.12
CA VAL A 228 30.89 11.99 1.12
C VAL A 228 30.82 13.51 1.30
N SER A 229 29.76 14.04 1.92
CA SER A 229 29.46 15.47 1.92
C SER A 229 29.91 16.26 3.14
N ALA A 230 30.30 15.65 4.26
CA ALA A 230 30.50 16.41 5.50
C ALA A 230 31.65 15.96 6.44
N GLU A 231 32.18 16.97 7.13
CA GLU A 231 33.07 16.99 8.31
C GLU A 231 33.04 15.71 9.19
N PRO A 232 34.21 15.16 9.60
CA PRO A 232 34.29 13.90 10.35
C PRO A 232 33.45 13.88 11.63
N ASN A 233 33.39 15.00 12.35
CA ASN A 233 32.61 15.14 13.58
C ASN A 233 31.11 14.93 13.35
N PHE A 234 30.63 15.22 12.15
CA PHE A 234 29.23 15.12 11.78
C PHE A 234 28.81 13.69 11.41
N VAL A 235 29.72 12.95 10.79
CA VAL A 235 29.51 11.54 10.44
C VAL A 235 29.23 10.72 11.71
N TYR A 236 29.96 10.94 12.80
CA TYR A 236 29.75 10.21 14.07
C TYR A 236 28.37 10.45 14.68
N ILE A 237 27.82 11.65 14.52
CA ILE A 237 26.50 12.02 15.04
C ILE A 237 25.40 11.26 14.30
N VAL A 238 25.48 11.24 12.96
CA VAL A 238 24.54 10.50 12.11
C VAL A 238 24.68 9.00 12.33
N LEU A 239 25.91 8.49 12.40
CA LEU A 239 26.20 7.07 12.67
C LEU A 239 25.64 6.62 14.02
N GLY A 240 25.80 7.44 15.07
CA GLY A 240 25.30 7.14 16.41
C GLY A 240 23.77 7.06 16.50
N GLN A 241 23.05 7.72 15.59
CA GLN A 241 21.59 7.70 15.56
C GLN A 241 20.99 6.79 14.47
N LEU A 242 21.82 6.09 13.69
CA LEU A 242 21.37 5.20 12.60
C LEU A 242 20.26 4.23 13.00
N PRO A 243 20.31 3.54 14.16
CA PRO A 243 19.25 2.61 14.54
C PRO A 243 17.89 3.33 14.66
N LEU A 244 17.90 4.52 15.27
CA LEU A 244 16.71 5.34 15.45
C LEU A 244 16.20 5.87 14.11
N THR A 245 17.11 6.35 13.26
CA THR A 245 16.80 6.81 11.89
C THR A 245 16.15 5.71 11.07
N LEU A 246 16.66 4.47 11.13
CA LEU A 246 16.09 3.34 10.43
C LEU A 246 14.67 3.02 10.93
N ILE A 247 14.46 2.98 12.26
CA ILE A 247 13.14 2.73 12.85
C ILE A 247 12.13 3.77 12.37
N PHE A 248 12.48 5.06 12.44
CA PHE A 248 11.57 6.12 11.99
C PHE A 248 11.35 6.12 10.47
N ALA A 249 12.37 5.84 9.67
CA ALA A 249 12.24 5.71 8.23
C ALA A 249 11.21 4.62 7.87
N LEU A 250 11.32 3.44 8.49
CA LEU A 250 10.40 2.33 8.29
C LEU A 250 8.98 2.65 8.80
N PHE A 251 8.86 3.32 9.95
CA PHE A 251 7.58 3.75 10.49
C PHE A 251 6.85 4.75 9.57
N PHE A 252 7.55 5.75 9.04
CA PHE A 252 6.95 6.73 8.14
C PHE A 252 6.64 6.14 6.77
N MET A 253 7.46 5.20 6.28
CA MET A 253 7.13 4.40 5.10
C MET A 253 5.84 3.60 5.33
N PHE A 254 5.69 2.94 6.48
CA PHE A 254 4.46 2.24 6.84
C PHE A 254 3.24 3.19 6.87
N LEU A 255 3.40 4.37 7.46
CA LEU A 255 2.33 5.38 7.48
C LEU A 255 1.94 5.81 6.06
N GLY A 256 2.92 6.04 5.19
CA GLY A 256 2.71 6.39 3.79
C GLY A 256 1.95 5.30 3.02
N THR A 257 2.34 4.03 3.18
CA THR A 257 1.66 2.90 2.52
C THR A 257 0.21 2.75 2.98
N ARG A 258 -0.06 2.94 4.29
CA ARG A 258 -1.42 2.98 4.86
C ARG A 258 -2.25 4.13 4.28
N LEU A 259 -1.69 5.35 4.21
CA LEU A 259 -2.38 6.51 3.65
C LEU A 259 -2.72 6.32 2.16
N SER A 260 -1.79 5.78 1.38
CA SER A 260 -2.02 5.44 -0.03
C SER A 260 -3.14 4.42 -0.19
N SER A 261 -3.13 3.36 0.64
CA SER A 261 -4.14 2.31 0.60
C SER A 261 -5.54 2.84 0.93
N LYS A 262 -5.67 3.74 1.92
CA LYS A 262 -6.95 4.38 2.27
C LYS A 262 -7.55 5.20 1.14
N ARG A 263 -6.74 5.78 0.25
CA ARG A 263 -7.23 6.55 -0.89
C ARG A 263 -8.03 5.69 -1.87
N PHE A 264 -7.69 4.41 -2.01
CA PHE A 264 -8.40 3.50 -2.92
C PHE A 264 -9.73 3.01 -2.34
N LEU A 265 -9.96 3.19 -1.04
CA LEU A 265 -11.19 2.80 -0.33
C LEU A 265 -12.26 3.90 -0.32
N LYS A 266 -11.93 5.12 -0.76
CA LYS A 266 -12.87 6.23 -0.95
C LYS A 266 -13.26 6.32 -2.41
#